data_AF-A0AB33IXN3-F1
#
_entry.id   AF-A0AB33IXN3-F1
#
_cell.length_a   1.000
_cell.length_b   1.000
_cell.length_c   1.000
_cell.angle_alpha   90.00
_cell.angle_beta   90.00
_cell.angle_gamma   90.00
#
_symmetry.space_group_name_H-M   'P 1'
#
loop_
_entity.id
_entity.type
_entity.pdbx_description
1 polymer ?
#
loop_
_entity_poly.entity_id
_entity_poly.type
_entity_poly.pdbx_seq_one_letter_code
_entity_poly.pdbx_strand_id
1 'polypeptide(L)'
;MGKQLNSKQRQEIANFLQKGKNFREIAEALKVDRTTILREINRNAGEDGMYDPKLADLKTRKRRQLKHVSPVAVAQLPPNVRAEVEKVWAFETPTVKRRQLIVDKYIKEYGPVIEKRLISPRAAMCALANEFYMSDSAIYYLLKREGIYRDAAHPVCLSSSTEQP
;
A
#
# COMPACT_ATOMS: atom_id res chain seq x y z
N MET A 1 2.45 10.08 18.10
CA MET A 1 1.14 9.88 17.44
C MET A 1 0.70 11.21 16.82
N GLY A 2 0.42 11.25 15.52
CA GLY A 2 -0.01 12.49 14.84
C GLY A 2 -1.48 12.79 15.12
N LYS A 3 -1.80 14.05 15.42
CA LYS A 3 -3.16 14.53 15.66
C LYS A 3 -3.98 14.34 14.37
N GLN A 4 -5.07 13.57 14.42
CA GLN A 4 -5.96 13.39 13.26
C GLN A 4 -6.74 14.68 13.02
N LEU A 5 -6.85 15.09 11.75
CA LEU A 5 -7.73 16.20 11.37
C LEU A 5 -9.18 15.85 11.70
N ASN A 6 -9.90 16.80 12.30
CA ASN A 6 -11.33 16.66 12.58
C ASN A 6 -12.18 17.10 11.36
N SER A 7 -13.49 16.84 11.40
CA SER A 7 -14.40 17.16 10.29
C SER A 7 -14.41 18.65 9.94
N LYS A 8 -14.30 19.54 10.93
CA LYS A 8 -14.21 20.99 10.72
C LYS A 8 -12.96 21.38 9.93
N GLN A 9 -11.79 20.86 10.34
CA GLN A 9 -10.53 21.08 9.63
C GLN A 9 -10.58 20.52 8.20
N ARG A 10 -11.23 19.36 7.99
CA ARG A 10 -11.44 18.82 6.63
C ARG A 10 -12.25 19.76 5.75
N GLN A 11 -13.33 20.32 6.29
CA GLN A 11 -14.16 21.28 5.58
C GLN A 11 -13.38 22.56 5.24
N GLU A 12 -12.56 23.05 6.18
CA GLU A 12 -11.72 24.23 5.96
C GLU A 12 -10.65 23.97 4.88
N ILE A 13 -10.04 22.77 4.84
CA ILE A 13 -9.14 22.37 3.74
C ILE A 13 -9.86 22.46 2.40
N ALA A 14 -11.06 21.90 2.28
CA ALA A 14 -11.83 21.95 1.05
C ALA A 14 -12.12 23.40 0.60
N ASN A 15 -12.53 24.25 1.55
CA ASN A 15 -12.78 25.66 1.29
C ASN A 15 -11.51 26.41 0.84
N PHE A 16 -10.35 26.09 1.39
CA PHE A 16 -9.09 26.70 0.97
C PHE A 16 -8.63 26.21 -0.40
N LEU A 17 -8.83 24.93 -0.71
CA LEU A 17 -8.54 24.39 -2.05
C LEU A 17 -9.43 25.06 -3.12
N GLN A 18 -10.71 25.26 -2.83
CA GLN A 18 -11.62 26.01 -3.72
C GLN A 18 -11.18 27.46 -3.94
N LYS A 19 -10.52 28.07 -2.94
CA LYS A 19 -9.93 29.41 -3.02
C LYS A 19 -8.55 29.43 -3.69
N GLY A 20 -8.08 28.30 -4.23
CA GLY A 20 -6.80 28.20 -4.92
C GLY A 20 -5.57 28.24 -4.00
N LYS A 21 -5.73 28.06 -2.69
CA LYS A 21 -4.60 28.07 -1.77
C LYS A 21 -3.74 26.82 -1.93
N ASN A 22 -2.43 27.00 -1.80
CA ASN A 22 -1.48 25.89 -1.81
C ASN A 22 -1.38 25.20 -0.43
N PHE A 23 -0.77 24.01 -0.38
CA PHE A 23 -0.70 23.22 0.86
C PHE A 23 0.04 23.91 2.01
N ARG A 24 0.99 24.80 1.73
CA ARG A 24 1.72 25.55 2.75
C ARG A 24 0.81 26.60 3.39
N GLU A 25 0.08 27.35 2.58
CA GLU A 25 -0.88 28.36 3.07
C GLU A 25 -2.01 27.72 3.89
N ILE A 26 -2.48 26.54 3.47
CA ILE A 26 -3.49 25.77 4.21
C ILE A 26 -2.93 25.31 5.56
N ALA A 27 -1.71 24.80 5.57
CA ALA A 27 -1.02 24.34 6.77
C ALA A 27 -0.83 25.48 7.78
N GLU A 28 -0.37 26.64 7.31
CA GLU A 28 -0.20 27.86 8.10
C GLU A 28 -1.56 28.35 8.67
N ALA A 29 -2.60 28.41 7.83
CA ALA A 29 -3.94 28.83 8.26
C ALA A 29 -4.56 27.92 9.32
N LEU A 30 -4.35 26.60 9.20
CA LEU A 30 -4.90 25.60 10.12
C LEU A 30 -3.98 25.27 11.30
N LYS A 31 -2.78 25.88 11.36
CA LYS A 31 -1.74 25.60 12.36
C LYS A 31 -1.42 24.10 12.44
N VAL A 32 -1.31 23.44 11.29
CA VAL A 32 -0.92 22.03 11.18
C VAL A 32 0.29 21.89 10.26
N ASP A 33 1.01 20.78 10.37
CA ASP A 33 2.17 20.54 9.53
C ASP A 33 1.78 20.35 8.05
N ARG A 34 2.58 20.86 7.12
CA ARG A 34 2.36 20.72 5.67
C ARG A 34 2.20 19.27 5.25
N THR A 35 3.00 18.36 5.81
CA THR A 35 2.91 16.93 5.48
C THR A 35 1.60 16.31 5.98
N THR A 36 0.96 16.90 7.00
CA THR A 36 -0.38 16.49 7.44
C THR A 36 -1.42 16.80 6.38
N ILE A 37 -1.40 18.01 5.81
CA ILE A 37 -2.29 18.40 4.70
C ILE A 37 -2.07 17.50 3.48
N LEU A 38 -0.81 17.32 3.07
CA LEU A 38 -0.46 16.46 1.94
C LEU A 38 -0.96 15.02 2.14
N ARG A 39 -0.72 14.44 3.33
CA ARG A 39 -1.18 13.09 3.65
C ARG A 39 -2.70 12.99 3.69
N GLU A 40 -3.39 14.00 4.20
CA GLU A 40 -4.86 14.02 4.24
C GLU A 40 -5.44 14.03 2.83
N ILE A 41 -4.94 14.91 1.96
CA ILE A 41 -5.42 15.03 0.58
C ILE A 41 -5.13 13.74 -0.19
N ASN A 42 -3.87 13.29 -0.19
CA ASN A 42 -3.47 12.10 -0.96
C ASN A 42 -4.20 10.82 -0.51
N ARG A 43 -4.54 10.69 0.77
CA ARG A 43 -5.25 9.50 1.28
C ARG A 43 -6.75 9.54 1.02
N ASN A 44 -7.32 10.72 0.86
CA ASN A 44 -8.78 10.88 0.86
C ASN A 44 -9.35 11.47 -0.44
N ALA A 45 -8.53 11.86 -1.41
CA ALA A 45 -8.98 12.23 -2.75
C ALA A 45 -9.88 11.14 -3.39
N GLY A 46 -10.84 11.58 -4.19
CA GLY A 46 -11.71 10.73 -5.01
C GLY A 46 -10.98 10.16 -6.22
N GLU A 47 -11.67 9.33 -6.99
CA GLU A 47 -11.15 8.77 -8.25
C GLU A 47 -10.92 9.86 -9.32
N ASP A 48 -11.67 10.95 -9.22
CA ASP A 48 -11.52 12.18 -10.00
C ASP A 48 -10.30 13.04 -9.57
N GLY A 49 -9.56 12.60 -8.54
CA GLY A 49 -8.44 13.34 -7.96
C GLY A 49 -8.86 14.52 -7.08
N MET A 50 -10.16 14.77 -6.90
CA MET A 50 -10.66 15.89 -6.13
C MET A 50 -10.78 15.52 -4.64
N TYR A 51 -10.47 16.49 -3.78
CA TYR A 51 -10.60 16.30 -2.34
C TYR A 51 -12.03 16.58 -1.88
N ASP A 52 -12.71 15.55 -1.37
CA ASP A 52 -14.03 15.67 -0.72
C ASP A 52 -13.92 15.41 0.80
N PRO A 53 -14.27 16.39 1.65
CA PRO A 53 -14.26 16.21 3.11
C PRO A 53 -15.24 15.14 3.60
N LYS A 54 -16.38 14.94 2.93
CA LYS A 54 -17.36 13.91 3.31
C LYS A 54 -16.80 12.52 3.02
N LEU A 55 -16.20 12.33 1.85
CA LEU A 55 -15.47 11.10 1.51
C LEU A 55 -14.32 10.83 2.50
N ALA A 56 -13.58 11.86 2.90
CA ALA A 56 -12.50 11.72 3.89
C ALA A 56 -13.01 11.25 5.26
N ASP A 57 -14.16 11.77 5.72
CA ASP A 57 -14.83 11.32 6.94
C ASP A 57 -15.32 9.87 6.81
N LEU A 58 -15.96 9.52 5.68
CA LEU A 58 -16.44 8.16 5.41
C LEU A 58 -15.27 7.15 5.42
N LYS A 59 -14.19 7.45 4.69
CA LYS A 59 -12.96 6.64 4.67
C LYS A 59 -12.37 6.50 6.08
N THR A 60 -12.40 7.57 6.89
CA THR A 60 -11.93 7.53 8.29
C THR A 60 -12.80 6.62 9.15
N ARG A 61 -14.13 6.68 9.03
CA ARG A 61 -15.07 5.80 9.75
C ARG A 61 -14.86 4.35 9.33
N LYS A 62 -14.79 4.07 8.04
CA LYS A 62 -14.52 2.72 7.50
C LYS A 62 -13.21 2.15 8.05
N ARG A 63 -12.13 2.95 8.04
CA ARG A 63 -10.85 2.55 8.66
C ARG A 63 -10.97 2.26 10.15
N ARG A 64 -11.80 3.00 10.91
CA ARG A 64 -12.03 2.74 12.34
C ARG A 64 -12.82 1.46 12.58
N GLN A 65 -13.82 1.18 11.75
CA GLN A 65 -14.61 -0.07 11.81
C GLN A 65 -13.76 -1.30 11.50
N LEU A 66 -12.87 -1.19 10.49
CA LEU A 66 -11.98 -2.27 10.08
C LEU A 66 -10.73 -2.42 10.97
N LYS A 67 -10.53 -1.54 11.96
CA LYS A 67 -9.25 -1.39 12.64
C LYS A 67 -8.94 -2.44 13.70
N HIS A 68 -9.88 -3.33 14.03
CA HIS A 68 -9.58 -4.45 14.91
C HIS A 68 -10.70 -5.48 14.84
N VAL A 69 -10.46 -6.60 14.17
CA VAL A 69 -11.13 -7.84 14.59
C VAL A 69 -10.40 -8.26 15.86
N SER A 70 -11.09 -8.30 17.00
CA SER A 70 -10.44 -8.73 18.24
C SER A 70 -10.05 -10.21 18.11
N PRO A 71 -8.98 -10.66 18.79
CA PRO A 71 -8.64 -12.10 18.84
C PRO A 71 -9.84 -12.95 19.27
N VAL A 72 -10.67 -12.41 20.16
CA VAL A 72 -11.93 -13.01 20.61
C VAL A 72 -12.93 -13.15 19.46
N ALA A 73 -13.09 -12.13 18.61
CA ALA A 73 -13.97 -12.21 17.44
C ALA A 73 -13.44 -13.20 16.38
N VAL A 74 -12.11 -13.31 16.20
CA VAL A 74 -11.52 -14.32 15.31
C VAL A 74 -11.72 -15.74 15.85
N ALA A 75 -11.64 -15.92 17.17
CA ALA A 75 -11.87 -17.23 17.80
C ALA A 75 -13.29 -17.77 17.59
N GLN A 76 -14.28 -16.89 17.37
CA GLN A 76 -15.68 -17.23 17.09
C GLN A 76 -15.97 -17.55 15.62
N LEU A 77 -15.00 -17.36 14.72
CA LEU A 77 -15.19 -17.67 13.29
C LEU A 77 -15.21 -19.19 13.05
N PRO A 78 -15.92 -19.65 12.00
CA PRO A 78 -15.82 -21.03 11.54
C PRO A 78 -14.35 -21.45 11.31
N PRO A 79 -13.95 -22.70 11.59
CA PRO A 79 -12.55 -23.13 11.55
C PRO A 79 -11.84 -22.85 10.23
N ASN A 80 -12.53 -23.02 9.10
CA ASN A 80 -12.02 -22.72 7.76
C ASN A 80 -11.76 -21.22 7.56
N VAL A 81 -12.65 -20.35 8.04
CA VAL A 81 -12.50 -18.89 7.92
C VAL A 81 -11.41 -18.39 8.87
N ARG A 82 -11.36 -18.91 10.10
CA ARG A 82 -10.32 -18.58 11.09
C ARG A 82 -8.92 -18.91 10.56
N ALA A 83 -8.73 -20.09 9.97
CA ALA A 83 -7.44 -20.49 9.41
C ALA A 83 -6.96 -19.53 8.30
N GLU A 84 -7.86 -19.07 7.43
CA GLU A 84 -7.52 -18.07 6.40
C GLU A 84 -7.19 -16.69 7.01
N VAL A 85 -7.93 -16.25 8.03
CA VAL A 85 -7.64 -14.98 8.74
C VAL A 85 -6.30 -15.04 9.47
N GLU A 86 -6.00 -16.15 10.14
CA GLU A 86 -4.73 -16.36 10.84
C GLU A 86 -3.54 -16.39 9.88
N LYS A 87 -3.68 -17.01 8.70
CA LYS A 87 -2.67 -16.94 7.64
C LYS A 87 -2.41 -15.48 7.24
N VAL A 88 -3.47 -14.72 6.91
CA VAL A 88 -3.33 -13.30 6.55
C VAL A 88 -2.63 -12.50 7.65
N TRP A 89 -3.02 -12.70 8.91
CA TRP A 89 -2.41 -12.03 10.07
C TRP A 89 -0.96 -12.41 10.31
N ALA A 90 -0.58 -13.68 10.12
CA ALA A 90 0.81 -14.12 10.18
C ALA A 90 1.69 -13.39 9.16
N PHE A 91 1.10 -13.01 8.02
CA PHE A 91 1.79 -12.21 7.00
C PHE A 91 1.71 -10.69 7.26
N GLU A 92 0.75 -10.16 8.02
CA GLU A 92 0.61 -8.71 8.27
C GLU A 92 1.65 -8.10 9.24
N THR A 93 2.55 -8.89 9.86
CA THR A 93 3.54 -8.42 10.86
C THR A 93 4.96 -8.97 10.61
N PRO A 94 6.06 -8.24 10.89
CA PRO A 94 6.38 -6.87 10.50
C PRO A 94 6.77 -6.82 9.01
N THR A 95 6.22 -5.84 8.29
CA THR A 95 6.29 -5.64 6.83
C THR A 95 7.70 -5.79 6.22
N VAL A 96 8.76 -5.57 6.99
CA VAL A 96 10.15 -5.71 6.52
C VAL A 96 10.53 -7.18 6.25
N LYS A 97 10.16 -8.13 7.12
CA LYS A 97 10.49 -9.55 6.92
C LYS A 97 9.72 -10.14 5.74
N ARG A 98 8.42 -9.85 5.65
CA ARG A 98 7.57 -10.26 4.51
C ARG A 98 8.05 -9.66 3.19
N ARG A 99 8.45 -8.38 3.19
CA ARG A 99 9.00 -7.73 2.00
C ARG A 99 10.24 -8.47 1.49
N GLN A 100 11.19 -8.76 2.38
CA GLN A 100 12.40 -9.48 2.00
C GLN A 100 12.09 -10.88 1.47
N LEU A 101 11.15 -11.61 2.09
CA LEU A 101 10.71 -12.92 1.61
C LEU A 101 10.11 -12.86 0.20
N ILE A 102 9.25 -11.88 -0.07
CA ILE A 102 8.65 -11.68 -1.41
C ILE A 102 9.74 -11.36 -2.43
N VAL A 103 10.68 -10.47 -2.10
CA VAL A 103 11.80 -10.08 -2.96
C VAL A 103 12.70 -11.29 -3.24
N ASP A 104 13.13 -12.00 -2.21
CA ASP A 104 14.00 -13.17 -2.32
C ASP A 104 13.35 -14.25 -3.17
N LYS A 105 12.06 -14.51 -2.94
CA LYS A 105 11.30 -15.50 -3.71
C LYS A 105 11.18 -15.09 -5.18
N TYR A 106 10.86 -13.82 -5.44
CA TYR A 106 10.81 -13.28 -6.78
C TYR A 106 12.15 -13.45 -7.53
N ILE A 107 13.26 -13.08 -6.89
CA ILE A 107 14.59 -13.15 -7.51
C ILE A 107 15.06 -14.60 -7.68
N LYS A 108 14.96 -15.43 -6.64
CA LYS A 108 15.56 -16.78 -6.62
C LYS A 108 14.72 -17.82 -7.35
N GLU A 109 13.40 -17.78 -7.20
CA GLU A 109 12.52 -18.81 -7.78
C GLU A 109 11.98 -18.39 -9.14
N TYR A 110 11.52 -17.14 -9.26
CA TYR A 110 10.88 -16.67 -10.50
C TYR A 110 11.86 -16.02 -11.48
N GLY A 111 12.95 -15.39 -11.00
CA GLY A 111 13.98 -14.76 -11.85
C GLY A 111 14.52 -15.68 -12.96
N PRO A 112 15.06 -16.87 -12.65
CA PRO A 112 15.63 -17.77 -13.66
C PRO A 112 14.63 -18.26 -14.70
N VAL A 113 13.37 -18.47 -14.31
CA VAL A 113 12.31 -18.93 -15.23
C VAL A 113 11.74 -17.80 -16.09
N ILE A 114 11.75 -16.56 -15.59
CA ILE A 114 11.42 -15.35 -16.36
C ILE A 114 12.51 -15.09 -17.39
N GLU A 115 13.79 -15.20 -17.02
CA GLU A 115 14.93 -15.05 -17.95
C GLU A 115 14.88 -16.06 -19.09
N LYS A 116 14.50 -17.30 -18.78
CA LYS A 116 14.26 -18.36 -19.77
C LYS A 116 12.95 -18.18 -20.56
N ARG A 117 12.19 -17.11 -20.32
CA ARG A 117 10.89 -16.81 -20.94
C ARG A 117 9.83 -17.90 -20.77
N LEU A 118 9.95 -18.72 -19.71
CA LEU A 118 8.98 -19.78 -19.42
C LEU A 118 7.69 -19.23 -18.80
N ILE A 119 7.80 -18.13 -18.06
CA ILE A 119 6.67 -17.40 -17.49
C ILE A 119 6.85 -15.90 -17.69
N SER A 120 5.75 -15.17 -17.68
CA SER A 120 5.81 -13.71 -17.68
C SER A 120 6.07 -13.17 -16.26
N PRO A 121 6.70 -11.99 -16.13
CA PRO A 121 6.85 -11.33 -14.84
C PRO A 121 5.50 -11.06 -14.15
N ARG A 122 4.46 -10.77 -14.93
CA ARG A 122 3.09 -10.61 -14.42
C ARG A 122 2.53 -11.91 -13.83
N ALA A 123 2.79 -13.06 -14.45
CA ALA A 123 2.39 -14.36 -13.92
C ALA A 123 3.09 -14.65 -12.58
N ALA A 124 4.38 -14.33 -12.46
CA ALA A 124 5.11 -14.43 -11.19
C ALA A 124 4.52 -13.51 -10.11
N MET A 125 4.14 -12.27 -10.45
CA MET A 125 3.46 -11.37 -9.52
C MET A 125 2.12 -11.93 -9.05
N CYS A 126 1.30 -12.49 -9.96
CA CYS A 126 0.03 -13.11 -9.59
C CYS A 126 0.24 -14.32 -8.66
N ALA A 127 1.26 -15.14 -8.91
CA ALA A 127 1.59 -16.27 -8.05
C ALA A 127 1.99 -15.81 -6.63
N LEU A 128 2.87 -14.80 -6.53
CA LEU A 128 3.25 -14.20 -5.25
C LEU A 128 2.07 -13.50 -4.56
N ALA A 129 1.20 -12.83 -5.31
CA ALA A 129 0.01 -12.19 -4.79
C ALA A 129 -0.91 -13.21 -4.11
N ASN A 130 -1.13 -14.35 -4.75
CA ASN A 130 -1.92 -15.44 -4.18
C ASN A 130 -1.25 -16.05 -2.95
N GLU A 131 0.04 -16.35 -3.02
CA GLU A 131 0.77 -16.98 -1.92
C GLU A 131 0.85 -16.09 -0.68
N PHE A 132 1.12 -14.81 -0.88
CA PHE A 132 1.26 -13.85 0.20
C PHE A 132 -0.05 -13.15 0.52
N TYR A 133 -1.19 -13.52 -0.08
CA TYR A 133 -2.49 -12.88 0.18
C TYR A 133 -2.44 -11.35 0.00
N MET A 134 -1.88 -10.90 -1.13
CA MET A 134 -1.76 -9.48 -1.53
C MET A 134 -2.44 -9.27 -2.88
N SER A 135 -2.68 -8.01 -3.26
CA SER A 135 -2.98 -7.72 -4.67
C SER A 135 -1.71 -7.76 -5.51
N ASP A 136 -1.85 -8.14 -6.78
CA ASP A 136 -0.78 -8.09 -7.78
C ASP A 136 -0.13 -6.69 -7.88
N SER A 137 -0.96 -5.65 -7.77
CA SER A 137 -0.53 -4.24 -7.71
C SER A 137 0.33 -3.96 -6.49
N ALA A 138 0.01 -4.54 -5.33
CA ALA A 138 0.81 -4.37 -4.13
C ALA A 138 2.19 -5.05 -4.26
N ILE A 139 2.24 -6.23 -4.90
CA ILE A 139 3.51 -6.89 -5.24
C ILE A 139 4.32 -6.02 -6.21
N TYR A 140 3.71 -5.50 -7.28
CA TYR A 140 4.38 -4.60 -8.22
C TYR A 140 5.00 -3.38 -7.52
N TYR A 141 4.24 -2.64 -6.71
CA TYR A 141 4.75 -1.45 -6.02
C TYR A 141 5.84 -1.79 -5.00
N LEU A 142 5.76 -2.97 -4.38
CA LEU A 142 6.80 -3.48 -3.50
C LEU A 142 8.09 -3.74 -4.27
N LEU A 143 8.03 -4.52 -5.35
CA LEU A 143 9.20 -4.84 -6.17
C LEU A 143 9.81 -3.59 -6.83
N LYS A 144 8.97 -2.65 -7.26
CA LYS A 144 9.40 -1.34 -7.78
C LYS A 144 10.14 -0.51 -6.72
N ARG A 145 9.61 -0.46 -5.49
CA ARG A 145 10.25 0.24 -4.37
C ARG A 145 11.63 -0.32 -4.06
N GLU A 146 11.80 -1.64 -4.16
CA GLU A 146 13.07 -2.33 -3.90
C GLU A 146 14.00 -2.35 -5.13
N GLY A 147 13.64 -1.67 -6.22
CA GLY A 147 14.50 -1.50 -7.40
C GLY A 147 14.51 -2.68 -8.38
N ILE A 148 13.64 -3.68 -8.19
CA ILE A 148 13.53 -4.88 -9.05
C ILE A 148 12.77 -4.57 -10.35
N TYR A 149 11.96 -3.50 -10.34
CA TYR A 149 11.24 -3.03 -11.51
C TYR A 149 11.57 -1.57 -11.80
N ARG A 150 11.90 -1.29 -13.06
CA ARG A 150 12.01 0.09 -13.56
C ARG A 150 10.62 0.60 -13.96
N ASP A 151 9.85 -0.20 -14.70
CA ASP A 151 8.44 0.04 -15.03
C ASP A 151 7.73 -1.29 -15.38
N ALA A 152 6.42 -1.23 -15.66
CA ALA A 152 5.60 -2.42 -15.94
C ALA A 152 5.98 -3.17 -17.24
N ALA A 153 6.72 -2.53 -18.14
CA ALA A 153 7.18 -3.10 -19.41
C ALA A 153 8.65 -3.54 -19.38
N HIS A 154 9.45 -3.06 -18.41
CA HIS A 154 10.87 -3.36 -18.22
C HIS A 154 11.12 -3.99 -16.83
N PRO A 155 10.87 -5.30 -16.67
CA PRO A 155 11.28 -6.03 -15.48
C PRO A 155 12.82 -6.03 -15.43
N VAL A 156 13.42 -5.43 -14.40
CA VAL A 156 14.87 -5.58 -14.22
C VAL A 156 15.08 -6.93 -13.55
N CYS A 157 15.24 -7.98 -14.36
CA CYS A 157 16.02 -9.13 -13.90
C CYS A 157 17.45 -8.63 -13.74
N LEU A 158 17.97 -8.65 -12.50
CA LEU A 158 19.38 -8.39 -12.23
C LEU A 158 20.21 -9.46 -12.96
N SER A 159 20.61 -9.17 -14.19
CA SER A 159 21.76 -9.83 -14.78
C SER A 159 23.02 -9.23 -14.15
N SER A 160 23.63 -9.95 -13.22
CA SER A 160 25.07 -9.83 -12.99
C SER A 160 25.71 -11.22 -13.12
N SER A 161 25.64 -11.76 -14.33
CA SER A 161 26.70 -12.64 -14.80
C SER A 161 27.52 -11.80 -15.77
N THR A 162 28.57 -11.12 -15.28
CA THR A 162 29.83 -10.78 -15.98
C THR A 162 30.60 -9.72 -15.20
N GLU A 163 31.47 -10.17 -14.29
CA GLU A 163 32.82 -9.60 -14.12
C GLU A 163 33.77 -10.78 -13.88
N GLN A 164 34.36 -11.26 -14.97
CA GLN A 164 35.69 -11.90 -14.94
C GLN A 164 36.68 -10.86 -15.47
N PRO A 165 37.85 -10.76 -14.85
CA PRO A 165 39.07 -11.06 -15.60
C PRO A 165 39.72 -12.37 -15.15
#